data_AF-B4V6M1-F1
#
_entry.id   AF-B4V6M1-F1
#
_cell.length_a   1.000
_cell.length_b   1.000
_cell.length_c   1.000
_cell.angle_alpha   90.00
_cell.angle_beta   90.00
_cell.angle_gamma   90.00
#
_symmetry.space_group_name_H-M   'P 1'
#
loop_
_entity.id
_entity.type
_entity.pdbx_description
1 polymer ?
#
loop_
_entity_poly.entity_id
_entity_poly.type
_entity_poly.pdbx_seq_one_letter_code
_entity_poly.pdbx_strand_id
1 'polypeptide(L)'
;MRRRKLTFGLYADAEGLARVRSLVEDAVASRGARITTMSERPAADAYDFLAAQWAVEHPGQSSGARQPIELRVRLLCSLRTRRSLRKAVIEALCPEGTGPHTCHVPWSAA
;
A
#
# COMPACT_ATOMS: atom_id res chain seq x y z
N MET A 1 -0.26 -24.62 -5.33
CA MET A 1 -0.21 -23.18 -4.91
C MET A 1 -0.89 -23.03 -3.55
N ARG A 2 -0.49 -22.06 -2.71
CA ARG A 2 -1.12 -21.83 -1.40
C ARG A 2 -1.70 -20.43 -1.32
N ARG A 3 -2.72 -20.23 -0.49
CA ARG A 3 -3.24 -18.91 -0.14
C ARG A 3 -2.19 -18.15 0.68
N ARG A 4 -1.90 -16.91 0.27
CA ARG A 4 -0.95 -15.99 0.91
C ARG A 4 -1.63 -14.64 1.12
N LYS A 5 -1.11 -13.82 2.04
CA LYS A 5 -1.67 -12.51 2.38
C LYS A 5 -0.58 -11.44 2.27
N LEU A 6 -0.86 -10.30 1.63
CA LEU A 6 -0.09 -9.07 1.81
C LEU A 6 -0.97 -8.08 2.58
N THR A 7 -0.34 -7.28 3.44
CA THR A 7 -1.01 -6.24 4.21
C THR A 7 -0.22 -4.95 4.07
N PHE A 8 -0.93 -3.88 3.73
CA PHE A 8 -0.37 -2.53 3.65
C PHE A 8 -1.21 -1.61 4.51
N GLY A 9 -0.56 -0.86 5.41
CA GLY A 9 -1.17 0.30 6.06
C GLY A 9 -0.98 1.51 5.17
N LEU A 10 -2.01 2.31 4.99
CA LEU A 10 -2.03 3.48 4.11
C LEU A 10 -2.62 4.67 4.85
N TYR A 11 -2.12 5.87 4.57
CA TYR A 11 -2.80 7.12 4.89
C TYR A 11 -3.24 7.79 3.59
N ALA A 12 -4.49 7.50 3.19
CA ALA A 12 -4.99 7.81 1.86
C ALA A 12 -6.45 8.28 1.90
N ASP A 13 -6.81 9.08 0.92
CA ASP A 13 -8.19 9.31 0.49
C ASP A 13 -8.60 8.24 -0.53
N ALA A 14 -9.78 8.40 -1.13
CA ALA A 14 -10.30 7.45 -2.12
C ALA A 14 -9.41 7.34 -3.36
N GLU A 15 -8.83 8.46 -3.82
CA GLU A 15 -7.95 8.47 -5.00
C GLU A 15 -6.62 7.77 -4.71
N GLY A 16 -5.99 8.10 -3.58
CA GLY A 16 -4.77 7.44 -3.12
C GLY A 16 -4.98 5.94 -2.94
N LEU A 17 -6.11 5.52 -2.38
CA LEU A 17 -6.46 4.11 -2.25
C LEU A 17 -6.63 3.42 -3.61
N ALA A 18 -7.37 4.04 -4.54
CA ALA A 18 -7.57 3.50 -5.89
C ALA A 18 -6.23 3.33 -6.62
N ARG A 19 -5.32 4.31 -6.49
CA ARG A 19 -3.96 4.23 -7.03
C ARG A 19 -3.21 3.02 -6.47
N VAL A 20 -3.20 2.83 -5.15
CA VAL A 20 -2.51 1.69 -4.54
C VAL A 20 -3.13 0.36 -4.97
N ARG A 21 -4.45 0.29 -5.12
CA ARG A 21 -5.14 -0.92 -5.64
C ARG A 21 -4.68 -1.27 -7.06
N SER A 22 -4.60 -0.28 -7.95
CA SER A 22 -4.08 -0.48 -9.31
C SER A 22 -2.64 -1.00 -9.29
N LEU A 23 -1.76 -0.41 -8.47
CA LEU A 23 -0.37 -0.86 -8.34
C LEU A 23 -0.27 -2.34 -7.91
N VAL A 24 -1.13 -2.75 -6.98
CA VAL A 24 -1.19 -4.16 -6.55
C VAL A 24 -1.68 -5.05 -7.68
N GLU A 25 -2.72 -4.66 -8.40
CA GLU A 25 -3.28 -5.42 -9.53
C GLU A 25 -2.23 -5.60 -10.64
N ASP A 26 -1.53 -4.54 -11.02
CA ASP A 26 -0.47 -4.56 -12.04
C ASP A 26 0.72 -5.44 -11.61
N ALA A 27 1.14 -5.33 -10.34
CA ALA A 27 2.20 -6.15 -9.79
C ALA A 27 1.83 -7.64 -9.77
N VAL A 28 0.56 -7.96 -9.52
CA VAL A 28 0.03 -9.33 -9.52
C VAL A 28 -0.09 -9.89 -10.93
N ALA A 29 -0.66 -9.11 -11.87
CA ALA A 29 -0.81 -9.48 -13.26
C ALA A 29 0.53 -9.80 -13.92
N SER A 30 1.54 -8.93 -13.73
CA SER A 30 2.89 -9.11 -14.28
C SER A 30 3.63 -10.36 -13.78
N ARG A 31 3.16 -11.01 -12.70
CA ARG A 31 3.81 -12.17 -12.08
C ARG A 31 2.99 -13.46 -12.14
N GLY A 32 1.87 -13.46 -12.89
CA GLY A 32 1.01 -14.62 -13.05
C GLY A 32 0.42 -15.14 -11.73
N ALA A 33 0.28 -14.27 -10.73
CA ALA A 33 -0.42 -14.60 -9.49
C ALA A 33 -1.90 -14.24 -9.62
N ARG A 34 -2.74 -14.78 -8.73
CA ARG A 34 -4.18 -14.48 -8.73
C ARG A 34 -4.60 -13.86 -7.40
N ILE A 35 -5.23 -12.69 -7.46
CA ILE A 35 -5.95 -12.11 -6.33
C ILE A 35 -7.22 -12.92 -6.12
N THR A 36 -7.42 -13.43 -4.90
CA THR A 36 -8.68 -14.08 -4.51
C THR A 36 -9.60 -13.11 -3.77
N THR A 37 -9.02 -12.16 -3.05
CA THR A 37 -9.76 -11.17 -2.27
C THR A 37 -8.86 -9.96 -2.07
N MET A 38 -9.41 -8.77 -2.28
CA MET A 38 -8.80 -7.52 -1.89
C MET A 38 -9.82 -6.75 -1.06
N SER A 39 -9.46 -6.42 0.17
CA SER A 39 -10.36 -5.75 1.11
C SER A 39 -9.62 -4.63 1.82
N GLU A 40 -10.29 -3.51 1.96
CA GLU A 40 -9.87 -2.37 2.78
C GLU A 40 -10.65 -2.38 4.09
N ARG A 41 -10.02 -1.87 5.15
CA ARG A 41 -10.68 -1.67 6.43
C ARG A 41 -10.13 -0.41 7.07
N PRO A 42 -10.98 0.44 7.68
CA PRO A 42 -10.50 1.51 8.54
C PRO A 42 -9.52 0.95 9.57
N ALA A 43 -8.42 1.65 9.77
CA ALA A 43 -7.34 1.23 10.64
C ALA A 43 -6.91 2.37 11.55
N ALA A 44 -7.92 3.03 12.14
CA ALA A 44 -7.74 4.04 13.16
C ALA A 44 -6.76 3.54 14.23
N ASP A 45 -5.90 4.44 14.70
CA ASP A 45 -4.85 4.22 15.70
C ASP A 45 -3.67 3.35 15.24
N ALA A 46 -3.90 2.35 14.38
CA ALA A 46 -2.86 1.40 13.95
C ALA A 46 -1.79 2.03 13.04
N TYR A 47 -2.10 3.13 12.36
CA TYR A 47 -1.20 3.79 11.42
C TYR A 47 -1.13 5.31 11.59
N ASP A 48 -1.36 5.84 12.79
CA ASP A 48 -1.34 7.28 13.06
C ASP A 48 0.02 7.93 12.75
N PHE A 49 1.11 7.16 12.85
CA PHE A 49 2.44 7.61 12.45
C PHE A 49 2.51 8.00 10.95
N LEU A 50 1.64 7.44 10.10
CA LEU A 50 1.55 7.82 8.69
C LEU A 50 0.88 9.19 8.51
N ALA A 51 -0.06 9.54 9.38
CA ALA A 51 -0.64 10.89 9.41
C ALA A 51 0.39 11.92 9.90
N ALA A 52 1.20 11.55 10.91
CA ALA A 52 2.31 12.37 11.38
C ALA A 52 3.36 12.59 10.27
N GLN A 53 3.71 11.53 9.52
CA GLN A 53 4.60 11.65 8.36
C GLN A 53 4.03 12.63 7.31
N TRP A 54 2.75 12.50 6.97
CA TRP A 54 2.10 13.40 6.01
C TRP A 54 2.19 14.86 6.45
N ALA A 55 1.94 15.16 7.73
CA ALA A 55 1.99 16.53 8.25
C ALA A 55 3.40 17.16 8.16
N VAL A 56 4.45 16.35 8.32
CA VAL A 56 5.85 16.79 8.16
C VAL A 56 6.19 17.03 6.70
N GLU A 57 5.74 16.15 5.80
CA GLU A 57 6.06 16.22 4.37
C GLU A 57 5.24 17.27 3.61
N HIS A 58 4.07 17.64 4.11
CA HIS A 58 3.12 18.57 3.48
C HIS A 58 2.74 19.73 4.41
N PRO A 59 3.69 20.58 4.82
CA PRO A 59 3.44 21.63 5.80
C PRO A 59 2.38 22.63 5.28
N GLY A 60 1.35 22.88 6.08
CA GLY A 60 0.28 23.84 5.78
C GLY A 60 -0.74 23.37 4.75
N GLN A 61 -0.61 22.16 4.19
CA GLN A 61 -1.65 21.57 3.38
C GLN A 61 -2.76 20.99 4.27
N SER A 62 -3.96 20.81 3.72
CA SER A 62 -5.03 20.05 4.36
C SER A 62 -4.91 18.57 4.04
N SER A 63 -5.12 17.70 5.02
CA SER A 63 -5.13 16.25 4.80
C SER A 63 -6.38 15.80 4.03
N GLY A 64 -7.35 16.70 3.82
CA GLY A 64 -8.58 16.39 3.08
C GLY A 64 -9.35 15.25 3.73
N ALA A 65 -9.72 14.26 2.91
CA ALA A 65 -10.44 13.06 3.37
C ALA A 65 -9.50 11.89 3.71
N ARG A 66 -8.19 12.14 3.87
CA ARG A 66 -7.21 11.08 4.15
C ARG A 66 -7.44 10.47 5.52
N GLN A 67 -7.40 9.15 5.57
CA GLN A 67 -7.55 8.38 6.79
C GLN A 67 -6.65 7.13 6.80
N PRO A 68 -6.33 6.59 7.98
CA PRO A 68 -5.66 5.31 8.12
C PRO A 68 -6.50 4.14 7.57
N ILE A 69 -5.94 3.39 6.63
CA ILE A 69 -6.59 2.26 5.95
C ILE A 69 -5.65 1.05 5.94
N GLU A 70 -6.18 -0.12 6.29
CA GLU A 70 -5.49 -1.40 6.11
C GLU A 70 -5.97 -2.06 4.81
N LEU A 71 -5.11 -2.11 3.80
CA LEU A 71 -5.32 -2.86 2.58
C LEU A 71 -4.82 -4.31 2.74
N ARG A 72 -5.73 -5.28 2.60
CA ARG A 72 -5.43 -6.71 2.69
C ARG A 72 -5.63 -7.38 1.35
N VAL A 73 -4.58 -8.02 0.86
CA VAL A 73 -4.58 -8.71 -0.44
C VAL A 73 -4.35 -10.21 -0.21
N ARG A 74 -5.35 -11.04 -0.53
CA ARG A 74 -5.24 -12.50 -0.52
C ARG A 74 -4.91 -12.99 -1.92
N LEU A 75 -3.88 -13.81 -2.02
CA LEU A 75 -3.26 -14.26 -3.27
C LEU A 75 -3.16 -15.79 -3.31
N LEU A 76 -3.33 -16.38 -4.49
CA LEU A 76 -2.90 -17.75 -4.78
C LEU A 76 -1.56 -17.71 -5.51
N CYS A 77 -0.48 -18.05 -4.79
CA CYS A 77 0.87 -18.01 -5.35
C CYS A 77 1.86 -18.87 -4.57
N SER A 78 3.09 -18.97 -5.08
CA SER A 78 4.23 -19.55 -4.35
C SER A 78 4.77 -18.57 -3.30
N LEU A 79 5.57 -19.04 -2.34
CA LEU A 79 6.24 -18.15 -1.38
C LEU A 79 7.23 -17.20 -2.07
N ARG A 80 7.95 -17.68 -3.09
CA ARG A 80 8.87 -16.87 -3.92
C ARG A 80 8.12 -15.75 -4.62
N THR A 81 6.99 -16.07 -5.24
CA THR A 81 6.11 -15.09 -5.90
C THR A 81 5.57 -14.08 -4.91
N ARG A 82 5.13 -14.49 -3.71
CA ARG A 82 4.71 -13.55 -2.64
C ARG A 82 5.82 -12.55 -2.29
N ARG A 83 7.06 -13.01 -2.11
CA ARG A 83 8.20 -12.13 -1.77
C ARG A 83 8.50 -11.15 -2.92
N SER A 84 8.49 -11.63 -4.16
CA SER A 84 8.68 -10.80 -5.34
C SER A 84 7.56 -9.76 -5.49
N LEU A 85 6.30 -10.16 -5.25
CA LEU A 85 5.15 -9.25 -5.26
C LEU A 85 5.27 -8.16 -4.19
N ARG A 86 5.58 -8.55 -2.96
CA ARG A 86 5.77 -7.58 -1.86
C ARG A 86 6.84 -6.54 -2.22
N LYS A 87 7.98 -7.00 -2.74
CA LYS A 87 9.07 -6.12 -3.17
C LYS A 87 8.61 -5.16 -4.27
N ALA A 88 7.93 -5.68 -5.29
CA ALA A 88 7.46 -4.89 -6.43
C ALA A 88 6.42 -3.82 -6.04
N VAL A 89 5.49 -4.17 -5.15
CA VAL A 89 4.49 -3.20 -4.66
C VAL A 89 5.17 -2.11 -3.84
N ILE A 90 6.15 -2.46 -3.00
CA ILE A 90 6.93 -1.48 -2.22
C ILE A 90 7.71 -0.52 -3.14
N GLU A 91 8.39 -1.07 -4.15
CA GLU A 91 9.12 -0.27 -5.15
C GLU A 91 8.18 0.65 -5.95
N ALA A 92 6.96 0.20 -6.23
CA ALA A 92 5.98 1.02 -6.94
C ALA A 92 5.31 2.09 -6.06
N LEU A 93 5.16 1.83 -4.75
CA LEU A 93 4.65 2.79 -3.78
C LEU A 93 5.64 3.92 -3.49
N CYS A 94 6.93 3.64 -3.61
CA CYS A 94 8.02 4.58 -3.38
C CYS A 94 9.10 4.38 -4.47
N PRO A 95 8.89 4.91 -5.69
CA PRO A 95 9.84 4.73 -6.78
C PRO A 95 11.19 5.40 -6.53
N GLU A 96 11.21 6.46 -5.72
CA GLU A 96 12.43 7.16 -5.32
C GLU A 96 13.21 6.41 -4.21
N GLY A 97 12.61 5.39 -3.59
CA GLY A 97 13.25 4.58 -2.56
C GLY A 97 13.74 5.40 -1.36
N THR A 98 15.06 5.44 -1.16
CA THR A 98 15.71 6.23 -0.09
C THR A 98 16.12 7.63 -0.54
N GLY A 99 15.85 7.99 -1.81
CA GLY A 99 16.09 9.34 -2.31
C GLY A 99 15.11 10.35 -1.71
N PRO A 100 15.42 11.66 -1.75
CA PRO A 100 14.51 12.70 -1.31
C PRO A 100 13.25 12.71 -2.19
N HIS A 101 12.09 12.52 -1.57
CA HIS A 101 10.80 12.58 -2.23
C HIS A 101 9.72 12.97 -1.24
N THR A 102 8.62 13.49 -1.76
CA THR A 102 7.41 13.77 -0.98
C THR A 102 6.45 12.60 -1.19
N CYS A 103 6.08 11.90 -0.12
CA CYS A 103 5.22 10.74 -0.25
C CYS A 103 3.79 11.18 -0.58
N HIS A 104 3.28 10.75 -1.72
CA HIS A 104 1.90 11.02 -2.12
C HIS A 104 0.89 10.21 -1.30
N VAL A 105 1.26 8.99 -0.89
CA VAL A 105 0.43 8.10 -0.07
C VAL A 105 1.33 7.46 0.98
N PRO A 106 1.48 8.05 2.17
CA PRO A 106 2.26 7.44 3.24
C PRO A 106 1.78 6.02 3.51
N TRP A 107 2.71 5.08 3.61
CA TRP A 107 2.41 3.66 3.66
C TRP A 107 3.33 2.91 4.63
N SER A 108 2.85 1.77 5.11
CA SER A 108 3.65 0.77 5.82
C SER A 108 3.31 -0.62 5.31
N ALA A 109 4.26 -1.55 5.39
CA ALA A 109 4.06 -2.91 4.90
C ALA A 109 4.45 -3.92 5.97
N ALA A 110 3.55 -4.86 6.30
CA ALA A 110 3.78 -5.96 7.26
C ALA A 110 4.08 -7.30 6.56
#